data_AF-A0A1X0P857-F1
#
_entry.id   AF-A0A1X0P857-F1
#
_cell.length_a   1.000
_cell.length_b   1.000
_cell.length_c   1.000
_cell.angle_alpha   90.00
_cell.angle_beta   90.00
_cell.angle_gamma   90.00
#
_symmetry.space_group_name_H-M   'P 1'
#
loop_
_entity.id
_entity.type
_entity.pdbx_description
1 polymer ?
#
loop_
_entity_poly.entity_id
_entity_poly.type
_entity_poly.pdbx_seq_one_letter_code
_entity_poly.pdbx_strand_id
1 'polypeptide(L)'
;MLSYEERSSLLGVVLRQKVVLDFVQTVMRRGVTTKGGTQLRCSNSSLLQWEKEREYTHLCNSIASDSSMCAEEKYEKIVAAVNHIRGSNSMTFSNFLPLTPAFVLAVSLAKLQYGEVSVEFQMASLELVLSYIARGAYSRAGKIMKSLAQGEVLVDSQVGTFYGDLTAFLRLLKSRDFSSFISTEERRFLPLVFCTGEKHYSLKKITRYLEECKLQKLPVTIMLYCYFSAITASFHLLEYLTDECVTCDIGEEVLKKSLLATTLRELSALKEDARERILKKTSLNSKKEEVESFIGVCLKDCEEFIRSNKCGDYGALLSFAFVKIRWEKECGLLPLKKFLENFLICCRNLQIEDTVFFSIFIADADFFLKGKNVPLFSHTCDISAVELPLVRSDTGSSCSLFEEVEGKVIVSPEKD
;
A
#
# COMPACT_ATOMS: atom_id res chain seq x y z
N MET A 1 -16.23 -20.68 -11.30
CA MET A 1 -15.42 -19.93 -10.30
C MET A 1 -13.96 -19.92 -10.73
N LEU A 2 -13.12 -19.08 -10.11
CA LEU A 2 -11.79 -18.73 -10.62
C LEU A 2 -10.87 -19.96 -10.78
N SER A 3 -9.89 -19.92 -11.69
CA SER A 3 -8.84 -20.94 -11.77
C SER A 3 -7.80 -20.76 -10.65
N TYR A 4 -6.98 -21.79 -10.41
CA TYR A 4 -5.87 -21.68 -9.45
C TYR A 4 -4.86 -20.59 -9.86
N GLU A 5 -4.54 -20.50 -11.15
CA GLU A 5 -3.65 -19.47 -11.71
C GLU A 5 -4.24 -18.06 -11.51
N GLU A 6 -5.54 -17.89 -11.74
CA GLU A 6 -6.24 -16.62 -11.52
C GLU A 6 -6.17 -16.21 -10.05
N ARG A 7 -6.43 -17.12 -9.13
CA ARG A 7 -6.36 -16.87 -7.68
C ARG A 7 -4.96 -16.47 -7.24
N SER A 8 -3.93 -17.21 -7.68
CA SER A 8 -2.53 -16.93 -7.33
C SER A 8 -2.06 -15.59 -7.92
N SER A 9 -2.44 -15.30 -9.16
CA SER A 9 -2.15 -14.03 -9.82
C SER A 9 -2.82 -12.85 -9.12
N LEU A 10 -4.11 -12.95 -8.81
CA LEU A 10 -4.87 -11.93 -8.08
C LEU A 10 -4.28 -11.68 -6.70
N LEU A 11 -3.88 -12.72 -5.96
CA LEU A 11 -3.24 -12.56 -4.66
C LEU A 11 -1.91 -11.78 -4.76
N GLY A 12 -1.12 -12.04 -5.81
CA GLY A 12 0.09 -11.27 -6.11
C GLY A 12 -0.20 -9.81 -6.47
N VAL A 13 -1.30 -9.54 -7.19
CA VAL A 13 -1.76 -8.18 -7.47
C VAL A 13 -2.21 -7.47 -6.19
N VAL A 14 -3.00 -8.14 -5.33
CA VAL A 14 -3.48 -7.60 -4.05
C VAL A 14 -2.32 -7.22 -3.13
N LEU A 15 -1.28 -8.05 -3.06
CA LEU A 15 -0.04 -7.74 -2.35
C LEU A 15 0.57 -6.43 -2.83
N ARG A 16 0.81 -6.32 -4.14
CA ARG A 16 1.45 -5.15 -4.75
C ARG A 16 0.63 -3.89 -4.51
N GLN A 17 -0.69 -3.98 -4.72
CA GLN A 17 -1.62 -2.89 -4.49
C GLN A 17 -1.60 -2.44 -3.03
N LYS A 18 -1.61 -3.36 -2.07
CA LYS A 18 -1.50 -3.04 -0.63
C LYS A 18 -0.23 -2.26 -0.31
N VAL A 19 0.93 -2.74 -0.75
CA VAL A 19 2.22 -2.07 -0.47
C VAL A 19 2.27 -0.68 -1.10
N VAL A 20 1.87 -0.55 -2.36
CA VAL A 20 1.85 0.72 -3.08
C VAL A 20 0.87 1.71 -2.44
N LEU A 21 -0.33 1.28 -2.10
CA LEU A 21 -1.33 2.14 -1.46
C LEU A 21 -0.86 2.63 -0.10
N ASP A 22 -0.32 1.76 0.74
CA ASP A 22 0.25 2.17 2.03
C ASP A 22 1.39 3.17 1.84
N PHE A 23 2.29 2.91 0.90
CA PHE A 23 3.43 3.76 0.61
C PHE A 23 3.02 5.17 0.19
N VAL A 24 2.06 5.28 -0.74
CA VAL A 24 1.56 6.57 -1.20
C VAL A 24 0.73 7.26 -0.10
N GLN A 25 -0.16 6.53 0.59
CA GLN A 25 -1.04 7.09 1.61
C GLN A 25 -0.27 7.66 2.80
N THR A 26 0.77 6.97 3.25
CA THR A 26 1.61 7.44 4.36
C THR A 26 2.31 8.75 4.00
N VAL A 27 2.80 8.91 2.77
CA VAL A 27 3.43 10.17 2.33
C VAL A 27 2.41 11.27 2.01
N MET A 28 1.22 10.92 1.53
CA MET A 28 0.13 11.89 1.36
C MET A 28 -0.32 12.50 2.68
N ARG A 29 -0.45 11.68 3.73
CA ARG A 29 -0.80 12.15 5.08
C ARG A 29 0.29 13.04 5.69
N ARG A 30 1.56 12.73 5.44
CA ARG A 30 2.71 13.45 5.99
C ARG A 30 3.10 14.70 5.17
N GLY A 31 2.78 14.70 3.89
CA GLY A 31 3.11 15.79 2.99
C GLY A 31 2.40 17.09 3.38
N VAL A 32 3.17 17.98 4.01
CA VAL A 32 2.90 19.41 4.18
C VAL A 32 1.75 19.73 5.15
N THR A 33 2.03 19.60 6.45
CA THR A 33 1.34 20.43 7.46
C THR A 33 1.84 21.88 7.37
N THR A 34 1.42 22.63 6.34
CA THR A 34 1.27 24.08 6.50
C THR A 34 -0.02 24.31 7.25
N LYS A 35 0.10 24.79 8.50
CA LYS A 35 -1.02 25.26 9.32
C LYS A 35 -1.79 26.32 8.53
N GLY A 36 -2.96 25.98 8.01
CA GLY A 36 -3.84 26.92 7.31
C GLY A 36 -3.83 26.75 5.79
N GLY A 37 -4.60 25.79 5.30
CA GLY A 37 -4.96 25.66 3.89
C GLY A 37 -6.29 24.94 3.77
N THR A 38 -7.18 25.47 2.94
CA THR A 38 -8.47 24.86 2.61
C THR A 38 -8.26 23.46 2.06
N GLN A 39 -8.92 22.48 2.68
CA GLN A 39 -8.88 21.09 2.30
C GLN A 39 -9.57 20.89 0.94
N LEU A 40 -8.89 20.26 0.00
CA LEU A 40 -9.54 19.73 -1.20
C LEU A 40 -10.26 18.44 -0.83
N ARG A 41 -11.60 18.49 -0.78
CA ARG A 41 -12.43 17.28 -0.79
C ARG A 41 -12.35 16.67 -2.19
N CYS A 42 -11.51 15.66 -2.37
CA CYS A 42 -11.58 14.82 -3.56
C CYS A 42 -12.84 13.94 -3.44
N SER A 43 -13.77 14.12 -4.36
CA SER A 43 -15.00 13.34 -4.46
C SER A 43 -14.74 11.93 -4.98
N ASN A 44 -15.23 10.96 -4.21
CA ASN A 44 -15.59 9.57 -4.50
C ASN A 44 -14.65 8.74 -5.40
N SER A 45 -14.04 7.74 -4.74
CA SER A 45 -13.77 6.39 -5.26
C SER A 45 -14.64 6.03 -6.47
N SER A 46 -14.00 5.53 -7.54
CA SER A 46 -14.55 5.42 -8.89
C SER A 46 -16.05 5.05 -8.92
N LEU A 47 -16.88 6.02 -9.31
CA LEU A 47 -18.33 5.87 -9.49
C LEU A 47 -18.64 4.59 -10.26
N LEU A 48 -17.82 4.30 -11.27
CA LEU A 48 -17.90 3.13 -12.14
C LEU A 48 -17.72 1.79 -11.40
N GLN A 49 -16.82 1.71 -10.42
CA GLN A 49 -16.67 0.49 -9.60
C GLN A 49 -17.86 0.30 -8.67
N TRP A 50 -18.36 1.40 -8.08
CA TRP A 50 -19.54 1.36 -7.23
C TRP A 50 -20.79 0.96 -8.02
N GLU A 51 -20.96 1.48 -9.24
CA GLU A 51 -22.03 1.12 -10.17
C GLU A 51 -21.96 -0.37 -10.52
N LYS A 52 -20.79 -0.88 -10.91
CA LYS A 52 -20.58 -2.32 -11.15
C LYS A 52 -20.93 -3.17 -9.93
N GLU A 53 -20.47 -2.80 -8.74
CA GLU A 53 -20.78 -3.55 -7.51
C GLU A 53 -22.28 -3.54 -7.21
N ARG A 54 -22.96 -2.41 -7.46
CA ARG A 54 -24.40 -2.27 -7.30
C ARG A 54 -25.16 -3.14 -8.30
N GLU A 55 -24.74 -3.18 -9.56
CA GLU A 55 -25.30 -4.07 -10.58
C GLU A 55 -25.20 -5.54 -10.16
N TYR A 56 -24.04 -6.00 -9.70
CA TYR A 56 -23.88 -7.37 -9.22
C TYR A 56 -24.67 -7.66 -7.95
N THR A 57 -24.79 -6.69 -7.05
CA THR A 57 -25.66 -6.82 -5.88
C THR A 57 -27.11 -7.03 -6.30
N HIS A 58 -27.62 -6.25 -7.26
CA HIS A 58 -28.97 -6.41 -7.79
C HIS A 58 -29.16 -7.76 -8.48
N LEU A 59 -28.20 -8.20 -9.30
CA LEU A 59 -28.23 -9.51 -9.95
C LEU A 59 -28.26 -10.64 -8.91
N CYS A 60 -27.38 -10.60 -7.91
CA CYS A 60 -27.31 -11.62 -6.86
C CYS A 60 -28.62 -11.66 -6.04
N ASN A 61 -29.19 -10.50 -5.72
CA ASN A 61 -30.48 -10.44 -5.03
C ASN A 61 -31.60 -11.05 -5.87
N SER A 62 -31.64 -10.76 -7.18
CA SER A 62 -32.60 -11.37 -8.09
C SER A 62 -32.47 -12.90 -8.10
N ILE A 63 -31.26 -13.43 -8.27
CA ILE A 63 -30.99 -14.88 -8.25
C ILE A 63 -31.38 -15.49 -6.89
N ALA A 64 -31.01 -14.85 -5.77
CA ALA A 64 -31.31 -15.36 -4.44
C ALA A 64 -32.83 -15.43 -4.18
N SER A 65 -33.56 -14.38 -4.58
CA SER A 65 -35.00 -14.23 -4.36
C SER A 65 -35.88 -15.08 -5.28
N ASP A 66 -35.33 -15.59 -6.38
CA ASP A 66 -36.08 -16.42 -7.32
C ASP A 66 -36.39 -17.78 -6.70
N SER A 67 -37.66 -18.01 -6.37
CA SER A 67 -38.14 -19.26 -5.77
C SER A 67 -38.38 -20.37 -6.80
N SER A 68 -38.39 -20.03 -8.10
CA SER A 68 -38.54 -21.01 -9.18
C SER A 68 -37.24 -21.74 -9.50
N MET A 69 -36.09 -21.17 -9.10
CA MET A 69 -34.78 -21.74 -9.36
C MET A 69 -34.31 -22.67 -8.24
N CYS A 70 -33.75 -23.82 -8.61
CA CYS A 70 -33.07 -24.70 -7.64
C CYS A 70 -31.66 -24.16 -7.30
N ALA A 71 -31.00 -24.77 -6.30
CA ALA A 71 -29.70 -24.30 -5.83
C ALA A 71 -28.60 -24.44 -6.91
N GLU A 72 -28.64 -25.53 -7.66
CA GLU A 72 -27.76 -25.80 -8.81
C GLU A 72 -27.88 -24.70 -9.87
N GLU A 73 -29.11 -24.38 -10.30
CA GLU A 73 -29.37 -23.34 -11.29
C GLU A 73 -28.92 -21.96 -10.82
N LYS A 74 -29.09 -21.66 -9.52
CA LYS A 74 -28.61 -20.40 -8.93
C LYS A 74 -27.08 -20.33 -8.97
N TYR A 75 -26.41 -21.43 -8.64
CA TYR A 75 -24.96 -21.52 -8.68
C TYR A 75 -24.43 -21.38 -10.11
N GLU A 76 -25.05 -22.05 -11.09
CA GLU A 76 -24.70 -21.93 -12.51
C GLU A 76 -24.85 -20.49 -13.03
N LYS A 77 -25.92 -19.77 -12.65
CA LYS A 77 -26.09 -18.36 -13.02
C LYS A 77 -24.99 -17.46 -12.44
N ILE A 78 -24.55 -17.72 -11.20
CA ILE A 78 -23.45 -16.96 -10.59
C ILE A 78 -22.13 -17.26 -11.32
N VAL A 79 -21.85 -18.53 -11.61
CA VAL A 79 -20.67 -18.92 -12.38
C VAL A 79 -20.67 -18.29 -13.77
N ALA A 80 -21.82 -18.28 -14.45
CA ALA A 80 -21.99 -17.64 -15.74
C ALA A 80 -21.74 -16.12 -15.66
N ALA A 81 -22.23 -15.45 -14.62
CA ALA A 81 -21.97 -14.02 -14.39
C ALA A 81 -20.48 -13.74 -14.19
N VAL A 82 -19.79 -14.52 -13.37
CA VAL A 82 -18.33 -14.40 -13.18
C VAL A 82 -17.57 -14.64 -14.48
N ASN A 83 -17.96 -15.66 -15.25
CA ASN A 83 -17.34 -15.98 -16.54
C ASN A 83 -17.58 -14.89 -17.60
N HIS A 84 -18.76 -14.28 -17.60
CA HIS A 84 -19.08 -13.16 -18.50
C HIS A 84 -18.17 -11.96 -18.28
N ILE A 85 -17.87 -11.66 -17.02
CA ILE A 85 -17.01 -10.53 -16.61
C ILE A 85 -15.55 -10.79 -16.90
N ARG A 86 -15.12 -12.04 -16.70
CA ARG A 86 -13.80 -12.50 -17.11
C ARG A 86 -13.60 -12.30 -18.62
N GLY A 87 -14.62 -12.60 -19.42
CA GLY A 87 -14.54 -12.57 -20.88
C GLY A 87 -13.53 -13.60 -21.40
N SER A 88 -12.90 -13.29 -22.55
CA SER A 88 -11.83 -14.10 -23.16
C SER A 88 -10.44 -13.84 -22.57
N ASN A 89 -10.31 -12.85 -21.68
CA ASN A 89 -9.06 -12.46 -21.03
C ASN A 89 -9.03 -13.01 -19.59
N SER A 90 -7.85 -13.04 -18.94
CA SER A 90 -7.74 -13.41 -17.52
C SER A 90 -8.44 -12.38 -16.62
N MET A 91 -8.97 -12.81 -15.46
CA MET A 91 -9.60 -11.91 -14.48
C MET A 91 -8.66 -10.77 -14.05
N THR A 92 -9.09 -9.51 -14.24
CA THR A 92 -8.36 -8.32 -13.76
C THR A 92 -8.79 -7.94 -12.35
N PHE A 93 -7.96 -7.19 -11.63
CA PHE A 93 -8.28 -6.70 -10.28
C PHE A 93 -9.50 -5.77 -10.28
N SER A 94 -9.57 -4.85 -11.24
CA SER A 94 -10.71 -3.95 -11.49
C SER A 94 -12.06 -4.66 -11.65
N ASN A 95 -12.06 -5.83 -12.31
CA ASN A 95 -13.27 -6.63 -12.53
C ASN A 95 -13.54 -7.60 -11.38
N PHE A 96 -12.49 -8.00 -10.64
CA PHE A 96 -12.60 -8.87 -9.48
C PHE A 96 -13.23 -8.17 -8.27
N LEU A 97 -12.88 -6.92 -7.97
CA LEU A 97 -13.38 -6.23 -6.78
C LEU A 97 -14.93 -6.15 -6.70
N PRO A 98 -15.65 -5.74 -7.77
CA PRO A 98 -17.11 -5.70 -7.78
C PRO A 98 -17.81 -7.05 -7.58
N LEU A 99 -17.11 -8.18 -7.74
CA LEU A 99 -17.68 -9.52 -7.60
C LEU A 99 -17.89 -9.99 -6.16
N THR A 100 -17.55 -9.16 -5.16
CA THR A 100 -17.76 -9.50 -3.74
C THR A 100 -19.17 -10.06 -3.44
N PRO A 101 -20.28 -9.47 -3.93
CA PRO A 101 -21.63 -10.00 -3.70
C PRO A 101 -21.83 -11.41 -4.29
N ALA A 102 -21.23 -11.70 -5.45
CA ALA A 102 -21.33 -13.00 -6.10
C ALA A 102 -20.64 -14.09 -5.27
N PHE A 103 -19.46 -13.79 -4.69
CA PHE A 103 -18.77 -14.71 -3.79
C PHE A 103 -19.53 -14.95 -2.47
N VAL A 104 -20.16 -13.90 -1.92
CA VAL A 104 -21.02 -14.05 -0.73
C VAL A 104 -22.20 -15.00 -1.00
N LEU A 105 -22.87 -14.83 -2.14
CA LEU A 105 -23.99 -15.69 -2.53
C LEU A 105 -23.51 -17.12 -2.83
N ALA A 106 -22.37 -17.28 -3.52
CA ALA A 106 -21.78 -18.58 -3.80
C ALA A 106 -21.45 -19.36 -2.52
N VAL A 107 -20.86 -18.73 -1.50
CA VAL A 107 -20.62 -19.35 -0.19
C VAL A 107 -21.92 -19.82 0.46
N SER A 108 -22.95 -18.97 0.42
CA SER A 108 -24.24 -19.28 1.03
C SER A 108 -24.92 -20.47 0.36
N LEU A 109 -24.93 -20.50 -0.98
CA LEU A 109 -25.48 -21.61 -1.76
C LEU A 109 -24.68 -22.89 -1.56
N ALA A 110 -23.35 -22.83 -1.66
CA ALA A 110 -22.49 -24.00 -1.49
C ALA A 110 -22.64 -24.62 -0.09
N LYS A 111 -22.75 -23.78 0.94
CA LYS A 111 -23.03 -24.24 2.31
C LYS A 111 -24.37 -24.97 2.42
N LEU A 112 -25.42 -24.42 1.83
CA LEU A 112 -26.77 -25.00 1.89
C LEU A 112 -26.87 -26.32 1.12
N GLN A 113 -26.20 -26.41 -0.02
CA GLN A 113 -26.35 -27.51 -0.96
C GLN A 113 -25.39 -28.67 -0.68
N TYR A 114 -24.12 -28.36 -0.38
CA TYR A 114 -23.05 -29.35 -0.25
C TYR A 114 -22.53 -29.48 1.19
N GLY A 115 -22.91 -28.56 2.08
CA GLY A 115 -22.43 -28.53 3.47
C GLY A 115 -21.02 -27.93 3.62
N GLU A 116 -20.62 -27.70 4.86
CA GLU A 116 -19.39 -26.96 5.21
C GLU A 116 -18.08 -27.74 4.96
N VAL A 117 -18.15 -29.05 4.75
CA VAL A 117 -16.98 -29.92 4.51
C VAL A 117 -16.70 -30.08 3.01
N SER A 118 -17.61 -29.61 2.14
CA SER A 118 -17.47 -29.75 0.69
C SER A 118 -16.35 -28.88 0.11
N VAL A 119 -15.78 -29.32 -1.02
CA VAL A 119 -14.76 -28.57 -1.76
C VAL A 119 -15.36 -27.28 -2.32
N GLU A 120 -16.61 -27.33 -2.75
CA GLU A 120 -17.38 -26.21 -3.28
C GLU A 120 -17.52 -25.10 -2.24
N PHE A 121 -17.88 -25.44 -0.99
CA PHE A 121 -17.98 -24.47 0.09
C PHE A 121 -16.62 -23.91 0.49
N GLN A 122 -15.60 -24.75 0.62
CA GLN A 122 -14.25 -24.33 0.98
C GLN A 122 -13.68 -23.37 -0.05
N MET A 123 -13.86 -23.70 -1.33
CA MET A 123 -13.36 -22.87 -2.42
C MET A 123 -14.16 -21.57 -2.56
N ALA A 124 -15.49 -21.60 -2.43
CA ALA A 124 -16.27 -20.37 -2.41
C ALA A 124 -15.83 -19.45 -1.25
N SER A 125 -15.53 -20.04 -0.10
CA SER A 125 -15.09 -19.31 1.08
C SER A 125 -13.70 -18.70 0.90
N LEU A 126 -12.77 -19.42 0.28
CA LEU A 126 -11.43 -18.92 -0.01
C LEU A 126 -11.43 -17.80 -1.07
N GLU A 127 -12.30 -17.87 -2.08
CA GLU A 127 -12.52 -16.78 -3.04
C GLU A 127 -13.13 -15.54 -2.36
N LEU A 128 -14.07 -15.74 -1.44
CA LEU A 128 -14.62 -14.65 -0.61
C LEU A 128 -13.55 -14.05 0.32
N VAL A 129 -12.64 -14.87 0.88
CA VAL A 129 -11.50 -14.41 1.67
C VAL A 129 -10.59 -13.53 0.81
N LEU A 130 -10.20 -13.98 -0.38
CA LEU A 130 -9.39 -13.19 -1.31
C LEU A 130 -10.06 -11.86 -1.63
N SER A 131 -11.38 -11.86 -1.89
CA SER A 131 -12.16 -10.65 -2.13
C SER A 131 -12.13 -9.69 -0.92
N TYR A 132 -12.30 -10.20 0.31
CA TYR A 132 -12.19 -9.35 1.50
C TYR A 132 -10.78 -8.82 1.73
N ILE A 133 -9.74 -9.60 1.45
CA ILE A 133 -8.35 -9.14 1.51
C ILE A 133 -8.11 -8.02 0.50
N ALA A 134 -8.58 -8.19 -0.74
CA ALA A 134 -8.48 -7.18 -1.79
C ALA A 134 -9.14 -5.84 -1.40
N ARG A 135 -10.15 -5.87 -0.53
CA ARG A 135 -10.85 -4.70 0.01
C ARG A 135 -10.28 -4.17 1.34
N GLY A 136 -9.17 -4.71 1.82
CA GLY A 136 -8.61 -4.36 3.12
C GLY A 136 -9.42 -4.85 4.33
N ALA A 137 -10.46 -5.67 4.13
CA ALA A 137 -11.30 -6.22 5.19
C ALA A 137 -10.64 -7.43 5.90
N TYR A 138 -9.37 -7.31 6.29
CA TYR A 138 -8.54 -8.40 6.82
C TYR A 138 -9.11 -9.07 8.08
N SER A 139 -9.86 -8.32 8.91
CA SER A 139 -10.54 -8.87 10.08
C SER A 139 -11.63 -9.85 9.67
N ARG A 140 -12.47 -9.49 8.68
CA ARG A 140 -13.52 -10.36 8.14
C ARG A 140 -12.93 -11.58 7.44
N ALA A 141 -11.95 -11.37 6.56
CA ALA A 141 -11.19 -12.44 5.91
C ALA A 141 -10.64 -13.45 6.93
N GLY A 142 -10.02 -12.97 8.01
CA GLY A 142 -9.50 -13.83 9.07
C GLY A 142 -10.55 -14.60 9.87
N LYS A 143 -11.79 -14.09 9.99
CA LYS A 143 -12.87 -14.85 10.64
C LYS A 143 -13.28 -16.06 9.80
N ILE A 144 -13.37 -15.88 8.49
CA ILE A 144 -13.73 -16.96 7.54
C ILE A 144 -12.61 -18.01 7.48
N MET A 145 -11.34 -17.57 7.43
CA MET A 145 -10.20 -18.50 7.45
C MET A 145 -10.16 -19.36 8.72
N LYS A 146 -10.54 -18.79 9.88
CA LYS A 146 -10.63 -19.55 11.14
C LYS A 146 -11.74 -20.60 11.13
N SER A 147 -12.91 -20.29 10.56
CA SER A 147 -13.99 -21.28 10.44
C SER A 147 -13.62 -22.41 9.48
N LEU A 148 -12.88 -22.13 8.41
CA LEU A 148 -12.40 -23.17 7.49
C LEU A 148 -11.37 -24.11 8.14
N ALA A 149 -10.55 -23.61 9.09
CA ALA A 149 -9.56 -24.43 9.80
C ALA A 149 -10.18 -25.53 10.70
N GLN A 150 -11.47 -25.40 11.05
CA GLN A 150 -12.18 -26.34 11.91
C GLN A 150 -12.82 -27.50 11.13
N GLY A 151 -12.87 -27.42 9.78
CA GLY A 151 -13.32 -28.49 8.89
C GLY A 151 -12.11 -29.26 8.35
N GLU A 152 -11.84 -30.45 8.89
CA GLU A 152 -10.56 -31.16 8.78
C GLU A 152 -10.16 -31.74 7.41
N VAL A 153 -10.74 -31.32 6.28
CA VAL A 153 -10.34 -31.87 4.98
C VAL A 153 -10.22 -30.79 3.91
N LEU A 154 -9.03 -30.24 3.70
CA LEU A 154 -8.67 -29.58 2.45
C LEU A 154 -8.41 -30.70 1.43
N VAL A 155 -9.48 -31.10 0.73
CA VAL A 155 -9.54 -32.33 -0.10
C VAL A 155 -8.56 -32.30 -1.30
N ASP A 156 -8.20 -31.10 -1.77
CA ASP A 156 -7.33 -30.89 -2.93
C ASP A 156 -6.05 -30.14 -2.55
N SER A 157 -4.91 -30.63 -3.05
CA SER A 157 -3.59 -29.99 -2.94
C SER A 157 -3.56 -28.52 -3.37
N GLN A 158 -4.30 -28.12 -4.41
CA GLN A 158 -4.37 -26.74 -4.89
C GLN A 158 -5.15 -25.86 -3.91
N VAL A 159 -6.25 -26.39 -3.36
CA VAL A 159 -7.06 -25.72 -2.33
C VAL A 159 -6.24 -25.55 -1.05
N GLY A 160 -5.49 -26.59 -0.67
CA GLY A 160 -4.56 -26.55 0.46
C GLY A 160 -3.45 -25.52 0.29
N THR A 161 -2.85 -25.45 -0.90
CA THR A 161 -1.80 -24.47 -1.21
C THR A 161 -2.34 -23.04 -1.13
N PHE A 162 -3.49 -22.78 -1.75
CA PHE A 162 -4.10 -21.45 -1.74
C PHE A 162 -4.59 -21.04 -0.34
N TYR A 163 -5.09 -21.99 0.46
CA TYR A 163 -5.38 -21.77 1.88
C TYR A 163 -4.11 -21.35 2.65
N GLY A 164 -2.98 -22.04 2.40
CA GLY A 164 -1.67 -21.72 2.98
C GLY A 164 -1.27 -20.28 2.65
N ASP A 165 -1.33 -19.92 1.37
CA ASP A 165 -0.99 -18.59 0.87
C ASP A 165 -1.81 -17.47 1.53
N LEU A 166 -3.14 -17.63 1.59
CA LEU A 166 -4.04 -16.64 2.21
C LEU A 166 -3.79 -16.55 3.73
N THR A 167 -3.48 -17.68 4.36
CA THR A 167 -3.14 -17.73 5.79
C THR A 167 -1.85 -16.97 6.06
N ALA A 168 -0.81 -17.21 5.28
CA ALA A 168 0.46 -16.52 5.41
C ALA A 168 0.31 -15.02 5.14
N PHE A 169 -0.42 -14.62 4.10
CA PHE A 169 -0.74 -13.22 3.81
C PHE A 169 -1.37 -12.52 5.02
N LEU A 170 -2.44 -13.10 5.57
CA LEU A 170 -3.14 -12.54 6.73
C LEU A 170 -2.29 -12.57 8.01
N ARG A 171 -1.47 -13.62 8.20
CA ARG A 171 -0.56 -13.75 9.34
C ARG A 171 0.51 -12.68 9.30
N LEU A 172 1.11 -12.44 8.14
CA LEU A 172 2.14 -11.41 7.96
C LEU A 172 1.59 -10.00 8.20
N LEU A 173 0.34 -9.73 7.80
CA LEU A 173 -0.33 -8.46 8.11
C LEU A 173 -0.68 -8.26 9.60
N LYS A 174 -1.05 -9.34 10.31
CA LYS A 174 -1.59 -9.24 11.68
C LYS A 174 -0.57 -9.49 12.78
N SER A 175 0.52 -10.18 12.48
CA SER A 175 1.49 -10.56 13.48
C SER A 175 2.28 -9.34 13.95
N ARG A 176 2.44 -9.21 15.27
CA ARG A 176 3.09 -8.07 15.93
C ARG A 176 4.59 -8.27 16.15
N ASP A 177 5.06 -9.51 16.05
CA ASP A 177 6.47 -9.83 16.20
C ASP A 177 6.81 -11.12 15.47
N PHE A 178 7.85 -11.05 14.64
CA PHE A 178 8.51 -12.21 14.10
C PHE A 178 9.95 -12.21 14.60
N SER A 179 10.37 -13.32 15.21
CA SER A 179 11.74 -13.49 15.67
C SER A 179 12.71 -13.51 14.49
N SER A 180 12.32 -14.14 13.36
CA SER A 180 12.98 -14.13 12.06
C SER A 180 12.00 -14.61 10.97
N PHE A 181 12.18 -14.16 9.72
CA PHE A 181 11.41 -14.61 8.55
C PHE A 181 12.16 -15.57 7.64
N ILE A 182 13.41 -15.88 7.98
CA ILE A 182 14.31 -16.73 7.19
C ILE A 182 13.69 -18.12 6.91
N SER A 183 12.73 -18.56 7.73
CA SER A 183 11.99 -19.82 7.57
C SER A 183 10.65 -19.70 6.80
N THR A 184 10.30 -18.54 6.26
CA THR A 184 9.03 -18.39 5.54
C THR A 184 9.19 -18.94 4.13
N GLU A 185 8.53 -20.07 3.83
CA GLU A 185 8.56 -20.68 2.49
C GLU A 185 7.98 -19.74 1.42
N GLU A 186 7.08 -18.85 1.81
CA GLU A 186 6.37 -17.95 0.92
C GLU A 186 7.04 -16.56 0.81
N ARG A 187 8.26 -16.56 0.26
CA ARG A 187 9.10 -15.37 0.10
C ARG A 187 8.42 -14.21 -0.65
N ARG A 188 7.43 -14.51 -1.49
CA ARG A 188 6.66 -13.49 -2.22
C ARG A 188 5.89 -12.53 -1.32
N PHE A 189 5.53 -12.93 -0.10
CA PHE A 189 4.76 -12.10 0.83
C PHE A 189 5.62 -11.31 1.83
N LEU A 190 6.95 -11.40 1.75
CA LEU A 190 7.87 -10.66 2.63
C LEU A 190 7.63 -9.14 2.69
N PRO A 191 7.16 -8.44 1.63
CA PRO A 191 6.81 -7.02 1.76
C PRO A 191 5.77 -6.73 2.85
N LEU A 192 4.89 -7.67 3.19
CA LEU A 192 3.84 -7.48 4.21
C LEU A 192 4.38 -7.41 5.64
N VAL A 193 5.60 -7.89 5.87
CA VAL A 193 6.29 -7.85 7.16
C VAL A 193 6.36 -6.44 7.75
N PHE A 194 6.43 -5.43 6.88
CA PHE A 194 6.54 -4.04 7.28
C PHE A 194 5.18 -3.32 7.30
N CYS A 195 4.11 -3.98 6.84
CA CYS A 195 2.73 -3.44 6.86
C CYS A 195 2.00 -3.66 8.21
N THR A 196 2.67 -4.21 9.24
CA THR A 196 2.07 -4.41 10.57
C THR A 196 1.78 -3.06 11.28
N GLY A 197 0.85 -3.07 12.23
CA GLY A 197 0.30 -1.86 12.85
C GLY A 197 1.36 -0.93 13.49
N GLU A 198 1.15 0.37 13.28
CA GLU A 198 2.01 1.55 13.51
C GLU A 198 2.75 1.65 14.87
N LYS A 199 2.39 0.87 15.89
CA LYS A 199 2.81 1.12 17.29
C LYS A 199 4.04 0.35 17.78
N HIS A 200 4.65 -0.51 16.97
CA HIS A 200 5.68 -1.45 17.46
C HIS A 200 6.98 -1.53 16.64
N TYR A 201 7.16 -0.69 15.63
CA TYR A 201 8.42 -0.67 14.90
C TYR A 201 9.50 0.12 15.64
N SER A 202 10.70 -0.44 15.62
CA SER A 202 11.93 0.31 15.88
C SER A 202 12.77 0.27 14.62
N LEU A 203 13.61 1.28 14.40
CA LEU A 203 14.49 1.34 13.24
C LEU A 203 15.35 0.07 13.14
N LYS A 204 15.91 -0.40 14.27
CA LYS A 204 16.66 -1.66 14.36
C LYS A 204 15.89 -2.87 13.83
N LYS A 205 14.59 -2.98 14.13
CA LYS A 205 13.75 -4.09 13.60
C LYS A 205 13.55 -3.95 12.09
N ILE A 206 13.23 -2.74 11.61
CA ILE A 206 13.03 -2.46 10.18
C ILE A 206 14.31 -2.79 9.39
N THR A 207 15.46 -2.26 9.83
CA THR A 207 16.75 -2.52 9.20
C THR A 207 17.07 -4.01 9.19
N ARG A 208 16.91 -4.72 10.33
CA ARG A 208 17.14 -6.16 10.41
C ARG A 208 16.29 -6.93 9.39
N TYR A 209 14.99 -6.65 9.30
CA TYR A 209 14.12 -7.34 8.36
C TYR A 209 14.47 -7.03 6.90
N LEU A 210 14.86 -5.80 6.58
CA LEU A 210 15.27 -5.43 5.24
C LEU A 210 16.56 -6.15 4.83
N GLU A 211 17.53 -6.24 5.74
CA GLU A 211 18.75 -7.02 5.53
C GLU A 211 18.47 -8.53 5.39
N GLU A 212 17.57 -9.09 6.20
CA GLU A 212 17.09 -10.47 6.01
C GLU A 212 16.46 -10.68 4.62
N CYS A 213 15.75 -9.69 4.08
CA CYS A 213 15.20 -9.77 2.71
C CYS A 213 16.30 -9.73 1.65
N LYS A 214 17.29 -8.84 1.80
CA LYS A 214 18.45 -8.74 0.89
C LYS A 214 19.23 -10.05 0.81
N LEU A 215 19.42 -10.73 1.94
CA LEU A 215 20.15 -12.00 2.01
C LEU A 215 19.43 -13.16 1.30
N GLN A 216 18.12 -13.07 1.11
CA GLN A 216 17.30 -14.15 0.54
C GLN A 216 17.29 -14.24 -0.99
N LYS A 217 18.03 -13.37 -1.69
CA LYS A 217 18.11 -13.33 -3.17
C LYS A 217 16.71 -13.31 -3.82
N LEU A 218 15.85 -12.42 -3.33
CA LEU A 218 14.46 -12.31 -3.81
C LEU A 218 14.40 -11.87 -5.28
N PRO A 219 13.34 -12.25 -6.02
CA PRO A 219 13.07 -11.66 -7.33
C PRO A 219 13.03 -10.14 -7.26
N VAL A 220 13.49 -9.51 -8.34
CA VAL A 220 13.75 -8.08 -8.40
C VAL A 220 12.54 -7.26 -7.91
N THR A 221 11.37 -7.52 -8.50
CA THR A 221 10.12 -6.85 -8.14
C THR A 221 9.77 -7.00 -6.65
N ILE A 222 9.94 -8.19 -6.06
CA ILE A 222 9.62 -8.43 -4.64
C ILE A 222 10.54 -7.60 -3.74
N MET A 223 11.84 -7.53 -4.05
CA MET A 223 12.79 -6.72 -3.28
C MET A 223 12.44 -5.23 -3.33
N LEU A 224 12.00 -4.71 -4.48
CA LEU A 224 11.52 -3.32 -4.60
C LEU A 224 10.33 -3.06 -3.65
N TYR A 225 9.36 -3.97 -3.60
CA TYR A 225 8.24 -3.85 -2.66
C TYR A 225 8.67 -3.98 -1.20
N CYS A 226 9.69 -4.78 -0.88
CA CYS A 226 10.27 -4.80 0.48
C CYS A 226 10.84 -3.43 0.86
N TYR A 227 11.54 -2.74 -0.05
CA TYR A 227 12.01 -1.38 0.22
C TYR A 227 10.85 -0.40 0.41
N PHE A 228 9.82 -0.44 -0.45
CA PHE A 228 8.64 0.43 -0.30
C PHE A 228 8.00 0.24 1.08
N SER A 229 7.74 -1.00 1.48
CA SER A 229 7.14 -1.25 2.78
C SER A 229 8.06 -0.84 3.94
N ALA A 230 9.39 -1.01 3.82
CA ALA A 230 10.35 -0.57 4.83
C ALA A 230 10.37 0.97 4.97
N ILE A 231 10.28 1.70 3.85
CA ILE A 231 10.17 3.16 3.84
C ILE A 231 8.84 3.57 4.48
N THR A 232 7.72 2.93 4.14
CA THR A 232 6.41 3.16 4.77
C THR A 232 6.48 2.99 6.29
N ALA A 233 7.03 1.88 6.78
CA ALA A 233 7.18 1.64 8.21
C ALA A 233 8.08 2.70 8.89
N SER A 234 9.12 3.16 8.19
CA SER A 234 10.02 4.21 8.67
C SER A 234 9.32 5.56 8.75
N PHE A 235 8.44 5.87 7.79
CA PHE A 235 7.58 7.06 7.88
C PHE A 235 6.63 6.98 9.08
N HIS A 236 5.98 5.85 9.33
CA HIS A 236 5.15 5.70 10.54
C HIS A 236 5.97 5.87 11.82
N LEU A 237 7.18 5.31 11.88
CA LEU A 237 8.08 5.52 13.02
C LEU A 237 8.45 7.00 13.19
N LEU A 238 8.75 7.70 12.10
CA LEU A 238 9.04 9.13 12.13
C LEU A 238 7.82 9.95 12.62
N GLU A 239 6.59 9.45 12.44
CA GLU A 239 5.34 10.12 12.84
C GLU A 239 5.19 10.00 14.34
N TYR A 240 5.28 8.77 14.81
CA TYR A 240 5.32 8.46 16.23
C TYR A 240 6.39 9.27 16.98
N LEU A 241 7.62 9.34 16.45
CA LEU A 241 8.69 10.12 17.06
C LEU A 241 8.41 11.63 17.06
N THR A 242 7.72 12.14 16.02
CA THR A 242 7.35 13.55 15.94
C THR A 242 6.26 13.88 16.97
N ASP A 243 5.26 13.02 17.11
CA ASP A 243 4.21 13.17 18.12
C ASP A 243 4.79 13.11 19.54
N GLU A 244 5.68 12.15 19.82
CA GLU A 244 6.40 12.09 21.09
C GLU A 244 7.24 13.35 21.36
N CYS A 245 7.91 13.90 20.34
CA CYS A 245 8.66 15.16 20.48
C CYS A 245 7.75 16.32 20.89
N VAL A 246 6.54 16.43 20.33
CA VAL A 246 5.56 17.46 20.69
C VAL A 246 5.14 17.32 22.15
N THR A 247 4.94 16.10 22.65
CA THR A 247 4.61 15.89 24.08
C THR A 247 5.75 16.27 25.03
N CYS A 248 6.99 16.32 24.53
CA CYS A 248 8.17 16.71 25.30
C CYS A 248 8.43 18.23 25.27
N ASP A 249 7.58 19.01 24.59
CA ASP A 249 7.71 20.46 24.61
C ASP A 249 7.47 21.01 26.03
N ILE A 250 8.41 21.84 26.48
CA ILE A 250 8.25 22.62 27.70
C ILE A 250 7.27 23.75 27.35
N GLY A 251 5.98 23.45 27.47
CA GLY A 251 4.92 24.40 27.16
C GLY A 251 4.82 25.54 28.17
N GLU A 252 3.89 26.46 27.91
CA GLU A 252 3.46 27.50 28.86
C GLU A 252 3.10 26.94 30.24
N GLU A 253 2.74 25.67 30.35
CA GLU A 253 2.39 25.02 31.61
C GLU A 253 3.55 25.00 32.61
N VAL A 254 4.77 24.66 32.19
CA VAL A 254 5.94 24.65 33.08
C VAL A 254 6.30 26.08 33.48
N LEU A 255 6.18 27.04 32.56
CA LEU A 255 6.35 28.47 32.84
C LEU A 255 5.31 28.98 33.85
N LYS A 256 4.02 28.68 33.66
CA LYS A 256 2.92 29.03 34.58
C LYS A 256 3.10 28.38 35.94
N LYS A 257 3.46 27.09 35.99
CA LYS A 257 3.76 26.36 37.24
C LYS A 257 4.98 26.94 37.96
N SER A 258 5.99 27.41 37.23
CA SER A 258 7.17 28.07 37.80
C SER A 258 6.83 29.43 38.41
N LEU A 259 5.93 30.20 37.77
CA LEU A 259 5.45 31.49 38.27
C LEU A 259 4.56 31.38 39.52
N LEU A 260 3.89 30.24 39.68
CA LEU A 260 3.00 29.94 40.81
C LEU A 260 3.69 29.15 41.94
N ALA A 261 4.94 28.75 41.76
CA ALA A 261 5.68 28.01 42.76
C ALA A 261 5.98 28.90 43.98
N THR A 262 5.63 28.42 45.17
CA THR A 262 5.80 29.17 46.43
C THR A 262 6.97 28.64 47.26
N THR A 263 7.52 27.48 46.89
CA THR A 263 8.65 26.87 47.60
C THR A 263 9.83 26.56 46.68
N LEU A 264 11.03 26.59 47.26
CA LEU A 264 12.27 26.23 46.57
C LEU A 264 12.29 24.76 46.12
N ARG A 265 11.56 23.90 46.83
CA ARG A 265 11.38 22.48 46.49
C ARG A 265 10.54 22.30 45.22
N GLU A 266 9.45 23.06 45.07
CA GLU A 266 8.62 23.06 43.85
C GLU A 266 9.41 23.52 42.63
N LEU A 267 10.18 24.61 42.77
CA LEU A 267 11.05 25.11 41.70
C LEU A 267 12.14 24.11 41.33
N SER A 268 12.74 23.43 42.32
CA SER A 268 13.72 22.38 42.05
C SER A 268 13.10 21.19 41.32
N ALA A 269 11.88 20.78 41.67
CA ALA A 269 11.18 19.69 40.99
C ALA A 269 10.83 20.05 39.53
N LEU A 270 10.35 21.28 39.28
CA LEU A 270 10.07 21.77 37.93
C LEU A 270 11.33 21.88 37.07
N LYS A 271 12.46 22.25 37.67
CA LYS A 271 13.76 22.29 36.99
C LYS A 271 14.22 20.88 36.56
N GLU A 272 14.05 19.87 37.40
CA GLU A 272 14.41 18.49 37.04
C GLU A 272 13.46 17.92 35.99
N ASP A 273 12.13 18.13 36.09
CA ASP A 273 11.18 17.76 35.03
C ASP A 273 11.52 18.43 33.68
N ALA A 274 11.85 19.72 33.69
CA ALA A 274 12.31 20.42 32.49
C ALA A 274 13.60 19.82 31.90
N ARG A 275 14.57 19.46 32.76
CA ARG A 275 15.81 18.80 32.33
C ARG A 275 15.53 17.42 31.72
N GLU A 276 14.71 16.61 32.36
CA GLU A 276 14.31 15.29 31.85
C GLU A 276 13.62 15.40 30.49
N ARG A 277 12.70 16.36 30.32
CA ARG A 277 12.04 16.62 29.03
C ARG A 277 13.00 17.08 27.94
N ILE A 278 13.95 17.96 28.25
CA ILE A 278 15.00 18.38 27.31
C ILE A 278 15.83 17.18 26.87
N LEU A 279 16.31 16.37 27.83
CA LEU A 279 17.10 15.18 27.53
C LEU A 279 16.31 14.17 26.68
N LYS A 280 15.03 13.94 27.01
CA LYS A 280 14.14 13.09 26.22
C LYS A 280 13.97 13.63 24.80
N LYS A 281 13.73 14.94 24.64
CA LYS A 281 13.57 15.60 23.33
C LYS A 281 14.84 15.51 22.49
N THR A 282 16.02 15.73 23.06
CA THR A 282 17.31 15.56 22.37
C THR A 282 17.50 14.13 21.88
N SER A 283 17.18 13.12 22.71
CA SER A 283 17.25 11.72 22.32
C SER A 283 16.26 11.38 21.20
N LEU A 284 15.04 11.91 21.24
CA LEU A 284 14.04 11.71 20.18
C LEU A 284 14.47 12.36 18.86
N ASN A 285 15.03 13.57 18.89
CA ASN A 285 15.53 14.25 17.69
C ASN A 285 16.66 13.44 17.02
N SER A 286 17.61 12.91 17.80
CA SER A 286 18.66 12.03 17.24
C SER A 286 18.06 10.78 16.57
N LYS A 287 17.03 10.17 17.16
CA LYS A 287 16.31 9.04 16.52
C LYS A 287 15.58 9.45 15.24
N LYS A 288 15.04 10.67 15.18
CA LYS A 288 14.40 11.19 13.96
C LYS A 288 15.43 11.30 12.83
N GLU A 289 16.59 11.89 13.09
CA GLU A 289 17.67 12.02 12.12
C GLU A 289 18.15 10.66 11.60
N GLU A 290 18.26 9.65 12.47
CA GLU A 290 18.58 8.27 12.07
C GLU A 290 17.53 7.68 11.11
N VAL A 291 16.24 7.88 11.42
CA VAL A 291 15.14 7.39 10.57
C VAL A 291 15.09 8.12 9.23
N GLU A 292 15.29 9.44 9.23
CA GLU A 292 15.36 10.25 8.00
C GLU A 292 16.53 9.82 7.11
N SER A 293 17.70 9.58 7.71
CA SER A 293 18.86 9.05 6.99
C SER A 293 18.58 7.68 6.37
N PHE A 294 17.95 6.77 7.12
CA PHE A 294 17.55 5.45 6.63
C PHE A 294 16.56 5.52 5.46
N ILE A 295 15.56 6.40 5.52
CA ILE A 295 14.62 6.65 4.43
C ILE A 295 15.37 7.11 3.17
N GLY A 296 16.29 8.06 3.32
CA GLY A 296 17.11 8.56 2.22
C GLY A 296 17.96 7.47 1.54
N VAL A 297 18.58 6.60 2.34
CA VAL A 297 19.35 5.45 1.81
C VAL A 297 18.42 4.49 1.06
N CYS A 298 17.29 4.10 1.63
CA CYS A 298 16.36 3.18 0.97
C CYS A 298 15.78 3.77 -0.33
N LEU A 299 15.50 5.06 -0.37
CA LEU A 299 15.03 5.73 -1.59
C LEU A 299 16.10 5.74 -2.69
N LYS A 300 17.37 5.96 -2.31
CA LYS A 300 18.49 5.86 -3.24
C LYS A 300 18.65 4.44 -3.79
N ASP A 301 18.58 3.44 -2.94
CA ASP A 301 18.65 2.04 -3.33
C ASP A 301 17.50 1.68 -4.30
N CYS A 302 16.27 2.14 -4.02
CA CYS A 302 15.12 2.01 -4.93
C CYS A 302 15.37 2.67 -6.29
N GLU A 303 15.95 3.87 -6.32
CA GLU A 303 16.26 4.60 -7.55
C GLU A 303 17.24 3.82 -8.43
N GLU A 304 18.34 3.35 -7.83
CA GLU A 304 19.35 2.53 -8.51
C GLU A 304 18.75 1.23 -9.04
N PHE A 305 17.87 0.62 -8.24
CA PHE A 305 17.19 -0.60 -8.59
C PHE A 305 16.27 -0.43 -9.80
N ILE A 306 15.45 0.62 -9.79
CA ILE A 306 14.53 0.94 -10.89
C ILE A 306 15.31 1.24 -12.18
N ARG A 307 16.40 2.01 -12.09
CA ARG A 307 17.28 2.31 -13.23
C ARG A 307 17.90 1.07 -13.82
N SER A 308 18.54 0.25 -12.99
CA SER A 308 19.33 -0.90 -13.42
C SER A 308 18.46 -2.01 -14.03
N ASN A 309 17.25 -2.19 -13.51
CA ASN A 309 16.37 -3.29 -13.92
C ASN A 309 15.28 -2.89 -14.91
N LYS A 310 15.23 -1.61 -15.35
CA LYS A 310 14.18 -1.07 -16.22
C LYS A 310 12.78 -1.53 -15.77
N CYS A 311 12.44 -1.23 -14.51
CA CYS A 311 11.24 -1.76 -13.86
C CYS A 311 9.98 -1.57 -14.73
N GLY A 312 9.28 -2.67 -15.05
CA GLY A 312 8.06 -2.65 -15.86
C GLY A 312 6.76 -2.50 -15.07
N ASP A 313 6.84 -2.37 -13.74
CA ASP A 313 5.67 -2.17 -12.87
C ASP A 313 5.39 -0.67 -12.71
N TYR A 314 4.44 -0.16 -13.50
CA TYR A 314 4.13 1.27 -13.53
C TYR A 314 3.56 1.80 -12.21
N GLY A 315 2.77 0.99 -11.51
CA GLY A 315 2.27 1.34 -10.18
C GLY A 315 3.42 1.56 -9.21
N ALA A 316 4.43 0.69 -9.23
CA ALA A 316 5.63 0.86 -8.44
C ALA A 316 6.46 2.10 -8.85
N LEU A 317 6.65 2.31 -10.16
CA LEU A 317 7.39 3.46 -10.70
C LEU A 317 6.77 4.80 -10.30
N LEU A 318 5.46 4.95 -10.53
CA LEU A 318 4.74 6.19 -10.23
C LEU A 318 4.72 6.46 -8.73
N SER A 319 4.48 5.44 -7.92
CA SER A 319 4.47 5.56 -6.45
C SER A 319 5.84 5.95 -5.92
N PHE A 320 6.91 5.32 -6.42
CA PHE A 320 8.27 5.72 -6.11
C PHE A 320 8.53 7.19 -6.47
N ALA A 321 8.20 7.60 -7.69
CA ALA A 321 8.46 8.96 -8.14
C ALA A 321 7.71 10.00 -7.30
N PHE A 322 6.44 9.74 -7.03
CA PHE A 322 5.63 10.59 -6.18
C PHE A 322 6.21 10.73 -4.77
N VAL A 323 6.54 9.61 -4.12
CA VAL A 323 7.12 9.62 -2.78
C VAL A 323 8.47 10.33 -2.78
N LYS A 324 9.30 10.08 -3.78
CA LYS A 324 10.61 10.71 -3.95
C LYS A 324 10.49 12.24 -4.03
N ILE A 325 9.59 12.75 -4.87
CA ILE A 325 9.36 14.20 -5.05
C ILE A 325 8.97 14.84 -3.71
N ARG A 326 8.06 14.21 -2.97
CA ARG A 326 7.62 14.72 -1.66
C ARG A 326 8.72 14.64 -0.61
N TRP A 327 9.51 13.57 -0.61
CA TRP A 327 10.65 13.42 0.30
C TRP A 327 11.75 14.44 0.04
N GLU A 328 12.17 14.60 -1.22
CA GLU A 328 13.18 15.60 -1.61
C GLU A 328 12.76 17.00 -1.15
N LYS A 329 11.48 17.35 -1.32
CA LYS A 329 10.93 18.60 -0.81
C LYS A 329 11.05 18.75 0.70
N GLU A 330 10.71 17.71 1.46
CA GLU A 330 10.79 17.71 2.92
C GLU A 330 12.22 17.94 3.40
N CYS A 331 13.20 17.35 2.68
CA CYS A 331 14.63 17.60 2.91
C CYS A 331 15.13 18.96 2.40
N GLY A 332 14.25 19.83 1.86
CA GLY A 332 14.63 21.12 1.28
C GLY A 332 15.37 21.01 -0.07
N LEU A 333 15.37 19.84 -0.69
CA LEU A 333 15.99 19.57 -1.98
C LEU A 333 15.02 19.90 -3.13
N LEU A 334 15.57 20.23 -4.29
CA LEU A 334 14.81 20.43 -5.52
C LEU A 334 14.92 19.17 -6.39
N PRO A 335 13.78 18.55 -6.76
CA PRO A 335 13.80 17.46 -7.72
C PRO A 335 14.37 17.92 -9.07
N LEU A 336 15.02 17.00 -9.79
CA LEU A 336 15.55 17.27 -11.12
C LEU A 336 14.40 17.59 -12.09
N LYS A 337 14.51 18.70 -12.84
CA LYS A 337 13.48 19.15 -13.79
C LYS A 337 13.11 18.05 -14.80
N LYS A 338 14.10 17.38 -15.39
CA LYS A 338 13.90 16.28 -16.36
C LYS A 338 13.14 15.09 -15.75
N PHE A 339 13.40 14.79 -14.47
CA PHE A 339 12.70 13.73 -13.75
C PHE A 339 11.20 14.06 -13.60
N LEU A 340 10.89 15.31 -13.25
CA LEU A 340 9.50 15.79 -13.16
C LEU A 340 8.80 15.78 -14.51
N GLU A 341 9.48 16.20 -15.58
CA GLU A 341 8.97 16.17 -16.96
C GLU A 341 8.66 14.72 -17.39
N ASN A 342 9.58 13.78 -17.15
CA ASN A 342 9.37 12.36 -17.44
C ASN A 342 8.23 11.76 -16.61
N PHE A 343 8.13 12.13 -15.34
CA PHE A 343 7.03 11.69 -14.47
C PHE A 343 5.67 12.17 -15.00
N LEU A 344 5.55 13.43 -15.41
CA LEU A 344 4.33 13.97 -16.02
C LEU A 344 3.97 13.25 -17.34
N ILE A 345 4.98 12.97 -18.18
CA ILE A 345 4.79 12.19 -19.41
C ILE A 345 4.25 10.80 -19.08
N CYS A 346 4.81 10.12 -18.06
CA CYS A 346 4.32 8.82 -17.63
C CYS A 346 2.89 8.86 -17.10
N CYS A 347 2.55 9.84 -16.25
CA CYS A 347 1.18 10.01 -15.78
C CYS A 347 0.18 10.17 -16.95
N ARG A 348 0.52 10.98 -17.96
CA ARG A 348 -0.34 11.21 -19.15
C ARG A 348 -0.44 9.97 -20.03
N ASN A 349 0.68 9.31 -20.32
CA ASN A 349 0.71 8.13 -21.19
C ASN A 349 -0.07 6.95 -20.62
N LEU A 350 -0.13 6.82 -19.30
CA LEU A 350 -0.84 5.72 -18.63
C LEU A 350 -2.36 5.93 -18.56
N GLN A 351 -2.89 7.03 -19.08
CA GLN A 351 -4.33 7.36 -19.06
C GLN A 351 -4.98 7.17 -17.68
N ILE A 352 -4.22 7.42 -16.60
CA ILE A 352 -4.72 7.33 -15.22
C ILE A 352 -5.61 8.52 -14.85
N GLU A 353 -6.15 9.23 -15.84
CA GLU A 353 -6.86 10.51 -15.71
C GLU A 353 -8.06 10.41 -14.75
N ASP A 354 -8.68 9.23 -14.70
CA ASP A 354 -9.82 8.92 -13.83
C ASP A 354 -9.42 8.53 -12.39
N THR A 355 -8.12 8.48 -12.07
CA THR A 355 -7.64 8.17 -10.72
C THR A 355 -7.46 9.43 -9.88
N VAL A 356 -7.86 9.38 -8.61
CA VAL A 356 -7.58 10.46 -7.64
C VAL A 356 -6.07 10.75 -7.57
N PHE A 357 -5.23 9.74 -7.77
CA PHE A 357 -3.78 9.88 -7.81
C PHE A 357 -3.29 10.79 -8.93
N PHE A 358 -3.89 10.76 -10.12
CA PHE A 358 -3.42 11.54 -11.25
C PHE A 358 -3.48 13.05 -10.99
N SER A 359 -4.62 13.54 -10.50
CA SER A 359 -4.77 14.95 -10.16
C SER A 359 -3.75 15.39 -9.10
N ILE A 360 -3.46 14.53 -8.13
CA ILE A 360 -2.51 14.79 -7.04
C ILE A 360 -1.07 14.75 -7.56
N PHE A 361 -0.71 13.73 -8.32
CA PHE A 361 0.62 13.52 -8.88
C PHE A 361 0.99 14.65 -9.85
N ILE A 362 0.05 15.06 -10.71
CA ILE A 362 0.26 16.18 -11.62
C ILE A 362 0.38 17.49 -10.87
N ALA A 363 -0.50 17.77 -9.89
CA ALA A 363 -0.43 18.99 -9.11
C ALA A 363 0.93 19.12 -8.39
N ASP A 364 1.41 18.02 -7.82
CA ASP A 364 2.72 17.97 -7.16
C ASP A 364 3.87 18.24 -8.12
N ALA A 365 3.88 17.61 -9.30
CA ALA A 365 4.94 17.81 -10.28
C ALA A 365 4.91 19.22 -10.90
N ASP A 366 3.71 19.72 -11.25
CA ASP A 366 3.50 21.07 -11.78
C ASP A 366 3.93 22.16 -10.79
N PHE A 367 3.73 21.93 -9.48
CA PHE A 367 4.19 22.86 -8.44
C PHE A 367 5.70 23.12 -8.52
N PHE A 368 6.51 22.07 -8.71
CA PHE A 368 7.96 22.24 -8.84
C PHE A 368 8.37 22.88 -10.17
N LEU A 369 7.68 22.55 -11.26
CA LEU A 369 7.99 23.07 -12.60
C LEU A 369 7.58 24.54 -12.79
N LYS A 370 6.45 24.97 -12.23
CA LYS A 370 5.91 26.34 -12.38
C LYS A 370 6.49 27.33 -11.35
N GLY A 371 7.39 26.87 -10.48
CA GLY A 371 7.94 27.64 -9.37
C GLY A 371 7.05 27.62 -8.13
N LYS A 372 7.67 27.65 -6.95
CA LYS A 372 7.10 27.36 -5.60
C LYS A 372 5.97 28.31 -5.12
N ASN A 373 5.26 28.99 -6.02
CA ASN A 373 4.27 30.02 -5.71
C ASN A 373 2.85 29.48 -5.45
N VAL A 374 2.62 28.16 -5.58
CA VAL A 374 1.31 27.53 -5.28
C VAL A 374 1.48 26.59 -4.08
N PRO A 375 0.78 26.72 -2.95
CA PRO A 375 0.95 25.79 -1.83
C PRO A 375 0.61 24.35 -2.26
N LEU A 376 1.46 23.40 -1.89
CA LEU A 376 1.14 21.97 -2.02
C LEU A 376 0.07 21.61 -0.99
N PHE A 377 -1.03 21.01 -1.47
CA PHE A 377 -2.15 20.66 -0.62
C PHE A 377 -1.89 19.35 0.13
N SER A 378 -2.23 19.32 1.42
CA SER A 378 -2.37 18.07 2.16
C SER A 378 -3.65 17.37 1.68
N HIS A 379 -3.53 16.09 1.37
CA HIS A 379 -4.66 15.26 0.94
C HIS A 379 -4.97 14.25 2.03
N THR A 380 -6.07 14.45 2.75
CA THR A 380 -6.60 13.49 3.74
C THR A 380 -7.53 12.45 3.09
N CYS A 381 -7.46 12.32 1.77
CA CYS A 381 -8.31 11.41 1.00
C CYS A 381 -7.97 9.95 1.37
N ASP A 382 -9.00 9.15 1.66
CA ASP A 382 -8.83 7.71 1.71
C ASP A 382 -8.76 7.16 0.28
N ILE A 383 -7.57 6.73 -0.09
CA ILE A 383 -7.23 6.16 -1.39
C ILE A 383 -7.27 4.62 -1.38
N SER A 384 -7.78 4.01 -0.30
CA SER A 384 -7.86 2.56 -0.13
C SER A 384 -8.65 1.85 -1.25
N ALA A 385 -9.57 2.56 -1.90
CA ALA A 385 -10.39 2.06 -3.02
C ALA A 385 -9.84 2.43 -4.41
N VAL A 386 -8.70 3.12 -4.50
CA VAL A 386 -8.14 3.56 -5.79
C VAL A 386 -7.21 2.49 -6.34
N GLU A 387 -7.39 2.13 -7.60
CA GLU A 387 -6.51 1.22 -8.33
C GLU A 387 -5.36 2.02 -8.96
N LEU A 388 -4.14 1.48 -8.91
CA LEU A 388 -3.01 1.98 -9.67
C LEU A 388 -2.69 0.96 -10.77
N PRO A 389 -2.45 1.39 -12.02
CA PRO A 389 -2.16 0.45 -13.10
C PRO A 389 -0.84 -0.26 -12.81
N LEU A 390 -0.90 -1.54 -12.44
CA LEU A 390 0.28 -2.35 -12.17
C LEU A 390 0.97 -2.84 -13.45
N VAL A 391 0.25 -2.86 -14.58
CA VAL A 391 0.74 -3.36 -15.88
C VAL A 391 0.21 -2.50 -17.02
N ARG A 392 0.97 -2.44 -18.12
CA ARG A 392 0.64 -1.77 -19.39
C ARG A 392 -0.75 -2.20 -19.91
N SER A 393 -1.52 -1.25 -20.44
CA SER A 393 -2.41 -1.56 -21.57
C SER A 393 -1.51 -1.84 -22.79
N ASP A 394 -1.90 -2.69 -23.73
CA ASP A 394 -1.06 -3.20 -24.83
C ASP A 394 -0.49 -2.14 -25.80
N THR A 395 -0.64 -0.84 -25.52
CA THR A 395 -0.17 0.29 -26.30
C THR A 395 1.31 0.62 -26.01
N GLY A 396 2.23 -0.23 -26.49
CA GLY A 396 3.49 0.12 -27.19
C GLY A 396 4.52 1.17 -26.69
N SER A 397 4.23 2.10 -25.77
CA SER A 397 5.17 3.12 -25.26
C SER A 397 5.92 2.62 -24.03
N SER A 398 7.25 2.63 -24.05
CA SER A 398 8.08 2.39 -22.86
C SER A 398 8.15 3.69 -22.07
N CYS A 399 7.58 3.75 -20.86
CA CYS A 399 7.79 4.92 -20.02
C CYS A 399 9.02 4.73 -19.12
N SER A 400 10.03 5.56 -19.32
CA SER A 400 11.21 5.61 -18.47
C SER A 400 11.24 6.93 -17.71
N LEU A 401 11.34 6.85 -16.38
CA LEU A 401 11.53 8.04 -15.54
C LEU A 401 12.94 8.65 -15.69
N PHE A 402 13.90 7.87 -16.18
CA PHE A 402 15.33 8.13 -16.03
C PHE A 402 16.11 8.19 -17.35
N GLU A 403 15.46 8.50 -18.47
CA GLU A 403 16.18 8.62 -19.75
C GLU A 403 17.41 9.54 -19.63
N GLU A 404 18.59 8.99 -19.92
CA GLU A 404 19.84 9.74 -19.94
C GLU A 404 19.88 10.69 -21.14
N VAL A 405 20.65 11.77 -21.00
CA VAL A 405 21.05 12.58 -22.16
C VAL A 405 22.12 11.77 -22.86
N GLU A 406 21.84 11.24 -24.06
CA GLU A 406 22.92 10.91 -24.99
C GLU A 406 23.60 12.22 -25.40
N GLY A 407 24.56 12.64 -24.58
CA GLY A 407 25.48 13.71 -24.93
C GLY A 407 26.44 13.17 -25.98
N LYS A 408 26.11 13.36 -27.26
CA LYS A 408 27.13 13.37 -28.31
C LYS A 408 28.15 14.43 -27.93
N VAL A 409 29.29 14.01 -27.41
CA VAL A 409 30.50 14.83 -27.41
C VAL A 409 30.85 15.02 -28.89
N ILE A 410 30.43 16.15 -29.45
CA ILE A 410 31.01 16.65 -30.69
C ILE A 410 32.43 17.06 -30.31
N VAL A 411 33.37 16.16 -30.55
CA VAL A 411 34.78 16.54 -30.65
C VAL A 411 34.86 17.40 -31.90
N SER A 412 34.82 18.71 -31.72
CA SER A 412 35.28 19.64 -32.74
C SER A 412 36.77 19.37 -32.94
N PRO A 413 37.24 18.98 -34.13
CA PRO A 413 38.67 18.99 -34.38
C PRO A 413 39.12 20.44 -34.38
N GLU A 414 40.10 20.74 -33.52
CA GLU A 414 40.84 21.99 -33.57
C GLU A 414 41.47 22.16 -34.96
N LYS A 415 41.55 23.44 -35.33
CA LYS A 415 42.20 23.94 -36.53
C LYS A 415 43.67 23.52 -36.58
N ASP A 416 44.13 23.15 -37.77
CA ASP A 416 45.37 23.66 -38.34
C ASP A 416 45.01 24.59 -39.51
#